data_AF-A0A263DY97-F1
#
_entry.id   AF-A0A263DY97-F1
#
_cell.length_a   1.000
_cell.length_b   1.000
_cell.length_c   1.000
_cell.angle_alpha   90.00
_cell.angle_beta   90.00
_cell.angle_gamma   90.00
#
_symmetry.space_group_name_H-M   'P 1'
#
loop_
_entity.id
_entity.type
_entity.pdbx_description
1 polymer ?
#
loop_
_entity_poly.entity_id
_entity_poly.type
_entity_poly.pdbx_seq_one_letter_code
_entity_poly.pdbx_strand_id
1 'polypeptide(L)'
;MPDRYADAVRARRAELRELRARLGGGHRGELRSCLALSRLAAAGQAAAALAALRREVAAHVRRGDRQVRERLPARLEDAVAAVGAAVALAWGEGLRPPLRRIATERGLAMEPGFPALPPPRAVRVPPAPEPLDPVPSLLTGVVEGAALWRLALLPLAVLPLLGLPALGGAALTPLAVGAGAAAVVVAAVSRRTAAQRARLHRGAEQVLTAAAAAIDADLDRRLVELERAAGAALDTAVLHRRAAVERELARLAADPGSEHDG
;
A
#
# COMPACT_ATOMS: atom_id res chain seq x y z
N MET A 1 46.44 -47.13 -22.47
CA MET A 1 46.26 -45.66 -22.49
C MET A 1 44.80 -45.39 -22.19
N PRO A 2 44.46 -44.51 -21.23
CA PRO A 2 43.06 -44.16 -20.97
C PRO A 2 42.48 -43.45 -22.19
N ASP A 3 41.32 -43.92 -22.64
CA ASP A 3 40.58 -43.28 -23.72
C ASP A 3 39.91 -42.01 -23.20
N ARG A 4 40.56 -40.87 -23.47
CA ARG A 4 40.07 -39.53 -23.10
C ARG A 4 38.70 -39.23 -23.70
N TYR A 5 38.36 -39.83 -24.85
CA TYR A 5 37.06 -39.66 -25.48
C TYR A 5 35.97 -40.39 -24.67
N ALA A 6 36.18 -41.66 -24.34
CA ALA A 6 35.26 -42.41 -23.48
C ALA A 6 35.07 -41.73 -22.10
N ASP A 7 36.12 -41.18 -21.51
CA ASP A 7 36.03 -40.42 -20.25
C ASP A 7 35.16 -39.16 -20.39
N ALA A 8 35.35 -38.39 -21.46
CA ALA A 8 34.55 -37.20 -21.74
C ALA A 8 33.07 -37.54 -21.99
N VAL A 9 32.78 -38.61 -22.73
CA VAL A 9 31.41 -39.08 -22.97
C VAL A 9 30.75 -39.55 -21.67
N ARG A 10 31.48 -40.27 -20.81
CA ARG A 10 30.97 -40.69 -19.49
C ARG A 10 30.65 -39.49 -18.59
N ALA A 11 31.56 -38.53 -18.51
CA ALA A 11 31.35 -37.29 -17.76
C ALA A 11 30.12 -36.54 -18.28
N ARG A 12 30.02 -36.36 -19.61
CA ARG A 12 28.88 -35.67 -20.23
C ARG A 12 27.55 -36.37 -19.98
N ARG A 13 27.50 -37.70 -20.05
CA ARG A 13 26.30 -38.48 -19.71
C ARG A 13 25.91 -38.30 -18.24
N ALA A 14 26.88 -38.21 -17.33
CA ALA A 14 26.62 -37.97 -15.91
C ALA A 14 25.99 -36.58 -15.69
N GLU A 15 26.57 -35.52 -16.29
CA GLU A 15 26.02 -34.16 -16.25
C GLU A 15 24.59 -34.09 -16.77
N LEU A 16 24.31 -34.73 -17.92
CA LEU A 16 22.97 -34.72 -18.52
C LEU A 16 21.94 -35.48 -17.68
N ARG A 17 22.34 -36.57 -17.00
CA ARG A 17 21.46 -37.28 -16.05
C ARG A 17 21.16 -36.44 -14.83
N GLU A 18 22.15 -35.72 -14.30
CA GLU A 18 21.96 -34.78 -13.20
C GLU A 18 21.01 -33.65 -13.60
N LEU A 19 21.23 -33.04 -14.77
CA LEU A 19 20.33 -32.01 -15.31
C LEU A 19 18.91 -32.54 -15.49
N ARG A 20 18.75 -33.77 -16.02
CA ARG A 20 17.44 -34.43 -16.14
C ARG A 20 16.76 -34.60 -14.77
N ALA A 21 17.52 -34.96 -13.73
CA ALA A 21 16.98 -35.08 -12.37
C ALA A 21 16.48 -33.73 -11.84
N ARG A 22 17.23 -32.64 -12.04
CA ARG A 22 16.84 -31.28 -11.64
C ARG A 22 15.58 -30.76 -12.37
N LEU A 23 15.31 -31.26 -13.58
CA LEU A 23 14.09 -30.96 -14.34
C LEU A 23 12.89 -31.81 -13.92
N GLY A 24 13.07 -32.78 -13.01
CA GLY A 24 12.06 -33.74 -12.58
C GLY A 24 10.94 -33.17 -11.71
N GLY A 25 10.97 -31.88 -11.35
CA GLY A 25 9.87 -31.21 -10.65
C GLY A 25 10.32 -30.11 -9.67
N GLY A 26 9.39 -29.67 -8.83
CA GLY A 26 9.67 -28.74 -7.71
C GLY A 26 9.62 -27.25 -8.04
N HIS A 27 9.83 -26.84 -9.29
CA HIS A 27 9.86 -25.42 -9.69
C HIS A 27 8.55 -24.68 -9.42
N ARG A 28 7.40 -25.36 -9.55
CA ARG A 28 6.09 -24.79 -9.19
C ARG A 28 5.96 -24.53 -7.68
N GLY A 29 6.52 -25.41 -6.85
CA GLY A 29 6.57 -25.21 -5.40
C GLY A 29 7.46 -24.04 -5.02
N GLU A 30 8.68 -24.01 -5.58
CA GLU A 30 9.63 -22.90 -5.37
C GLU A 30 9.08 -21.56 -5.85
N LEU A 31 8.40 -21.53 -7.01
CA LEU A 31 7.70 -20.35 -7.51
C LEU A 31 6.66 -19.87 -6.50
N ARG A 32 5.77 -20.74 -6.01
CA ARG A 32 4.75 -20.37 -5.03
C ARG A 32 5.35 -19.88 -3.72
N SER A 33 6.38 -20.56 -3.21
CA SER A 33 7.09 -20.12 -2.00
C SER A 33 7.73 -18.74 -2.19
N CYS A 34 8.38 -18.51 -3.34
CA CYS A 34 8.95 -17.20 -3.68
C CYS A 34 7.87 -16.12 -3.74
N LEU A 35 6.75 -16.39 -4.41
CA LEU A 35 5.63 -15.46 -4.52
C LEU A 35 5.00 -15.16 -3.15
N ALA A 36 4.79 -16.18 -2.30
CA ALA A 36 4.27 -16.02 -0.96
C ALA A 36 5.18 -15.15 -0.07
N LEU A 37 6.49 -15.40 -0.10
CA LEU A 37 7.46 -14.58 0.63
C LEU A 37 7.48 -13.13 0.11
N SER A 38 7.40 -12.94 -1.21
CA SER A 38 7.33 -11.60 -1.80
C SER A 38 6.06 -10.85 -1.40
N ARG A 39 4.92 -11.55 -1.27
CA ARG A 39 3.65 -10.99 -0.82
C ARG A 39 3.75 -10.48 0.61
N LEU A 40 4.32 -11.29 1.51
CA LEU A 40 4.52 -10.90 2.89
C LEU A 40 5.41 -9.66 3.01
N ALA A 41 6.52 -9.61 2.26
CA ALA A 41 7.42 -8.46 2.24
C ALA A 41 6.71 -7.19 1.72
N ALA A 42 5.99 -7.29 0.60
CA ALA A 42 5.25 -6.17 0.03
C ALA A 42 4.12 -5.68 0.95
N ALA A 43 3.42 -6.59 1.62
CA ALA A 43 2.39 -6.25 2.61
C ALA A 43 2.99 -5.43 3.76
N GLY A 44 4.12 -5.89 4.31
CA GLY A 44 4.83 -5.18 5.37
C GLY A 44 5.30 -3.79 4.94
N GLN A 45 5.82 -3.66 3.72
CA GLN A 45 6.24 -2.37 3.17
C GLN A 45 5.07 -1.41 2.98
N ALA A 46 3.94 -1.88 2.43
CA ALA A 46 2.73 -1.09 2.25
C ALA A 46 2.17 -0.62 3.60
N ALA A 47 2.07 -1.53 4.58
CA ALA A 47 1.60 -1.20 5.92
C ALA A 47 2.48 -0.15 6.62
N ALA A 48 3.81 -0.28 6.50
CA ALA A 48 4.76 0.68 7.06
C ALA A 48 4.64 2.07 6.42
N ALA A 49 4.53 2.12 5.08
CA ALA A 49 4.38 3.36 4.33
C ALA A 49 3.05 4.07 4.66
N LEU A 50 1.94 3.33 4.71
CA LEU A 50 0.64 3.89 5.09
C LEU A 50 0.61 4.33 6.56
N ALA A 51 1.29 3.63 7.46
CA ALA A 51 1.43 4.06 8.85
C ALA A 51 2.25 5.34 8.98
N ALA A 52 3.29 5.53 8.18
CA ALA A 52 4.05 6.78 8.11
C ALA A 52 3.16 7.93 7.61
N LEU A 53 2.43 7.72 6.51
CA LEU A 53 1.50 8.69 5.96
C LEU A 53 0.40 9.07 6.97
N ARG A 54 -0.14 8.10 7.71
CA ARG A 54 -1.09 8.34 8.80
C ARG A 54 -0.53 9.30 9.86
N ARG A 55 0.71 9.06 10.30
CA ARG A 55 1.38 9.94 11.30
C ARG A 55 1.58 11.34 10.76
N GLU A 56 1.98 11.47 9.49
CA GLU A 56 2.13 12.76 8.82
C GLU A 56 0.81 13.52 8.73
N VAL A 57 -0.28 12.86 8.30
CA VAL A 57 -1.61 13.47 8.22
C VAL A 57 -2.07 13.94 9.61
N ALA A 58 -1.90 13.10 10.64
CA ALA A 58 -2.25 13.47 12.02
C ALA A 58 -1.43 14.67 12.51
N ALA A 59 -0.15 14.80 12.12
CA ALA A 59 0.65 15.97 12.41
C ALA A 59 0.11 17.24 11.71
N HIS A 60 -0.27 17.16 10.43
CA HIS A 60 -0.84 18.28 9.69
C HIS A 60 -2.19 18.74 10.25
N VAL A 61 -3.07 17.81 10.62
CA VAL A 61 -4.38 18.13 11.22
C VAL A 61 -4.22 18.83 12.58
N ARG A 62 -3.21 18.43 13.38
CA ARG A 62 -2.92 19.04 14.69
C ARG A 62 -2.40 20.47 14.59
N ARG A 63 -1.54 20.79 13.61
CA ARG A 63 -0.97 22.14 13.42
C ARG A 63 -2.02 23.23 13.13
N GLY A 64 -3.19 22.86 12.61
CA GLY A 64 -4.34 23.77 12.50
C GLY A 64 -4.29 24.79 11.35
N ASP A 65 -3.25 24.76 10.50
CA ASP A 65 -3.13 25.64 9.33
C ASP A 65 -4.33 25.43 8.37
N ARG A 66 -5.00 26.52 8.00
CA ARG A 66 -6.16 26.51 7.12
C ARG A 66 -5.79 26.13 5.68
N GLN A 67 -4.71 26.69 5.14
CA GLN A 67 -4.28 26.41 3.77
C GLN A 67 -3.85 24.94 3.61
N VAL A 68 -3.20 24.40 4.64
CA VAL A 68 -2.83 22.97 4.67
C VAL A 68 -4.07 22.08 4.69
N ARG A 69 -5.12 22.44 5.44
CA ARG A 69 -6.36 21.66 5.52
C ARG A 69 -7.13 21.64 4.21
N GLU A 70 -7.16 22.75 3.48
CA GLU A 70 -7.82 22.86 2.17
C GLU A 70 -7.11 22.01 1.10
N ARG A 71 -5.78 21.92 1.16
CA ARG A 71 -4.97 21.13 0.22
C ARG A 71 -4.77 19.66 0.63
N LEU A 72 -5.13 19.29 1.86
CA LEU A 72 -4.88 17.96 2.43
C LEU A 72 -5.49 16.82 1.60
N PRO A 73 -6.74 16.90 1.09
CA PRO A 73 -7.34 15.81 0.33
C PRO A 73 -6.55 15.47 -0.94
N ALA A 74 -6.26 16.47 -1.78
CA ALA A 74 -5.49 16.26 -3.01
C ALA A 74 -4.07 15.72 -2.72
N ARG A 75 -3.40 16.27 -1.71
CA ARG A 75 -2.08 15.76 -1.28
C ARG A 75 -2.13 14.32 -0.78
N LEU A 76 -3.22 13.93 -0.11
CA LEU A 76 -3.39 12.58 0.38
C LEU A 76 -3.59 11.58 -0.76
N GLU A 77 -4.37 11.95 -1.78
CA GLU A 77 -4.54 11.16 -3.00
C GLU A 77 -3.20 10.93 -3.72
N ASP A 78 -2.44 12.01 -3.94
CA ASP A 78 -1.11 11.94 -4.56
C ASP A 78 -0.15 11.07 -3.73
N ALA A 79 -0.15 11.23 -2.40
CA ALA A 79 0.70 10.46 -1.51
C ALA A 79 0.33 8.97 -1.51
N VAL A 80 -0.96 8.63 -1.53
CA VAL A 80 -1.43 7.24 -1.64
C VAL A 80 -1.02 6.63 -2.97
N ALA A 81 -1.17 7.38 -4.08
CA ALA A 81 -0.75 6.92 -5.39
C ALA A 81 0.77 6.67 -5.44
N ALA A 82 1.56 7.57 -4.85
CA ALA A 82 3.00 7.42 -4.72
C ALA A 82 3.40 6.19 -3.88
N VAL A 83 2.70 5.93 -2.77
CA VAL A 83 2.91 4.72 -1.96
C VAL A 83 2.63 3.46 -2.79
N GLY A 84 1.49 3.41 -3.50
CA GLY A 84 1.16 2.27 -4.37
C GLY A 84 2.21 2.03 -5.45
N ALA A 85 2.70 3.09 -6.11
CA ALA A 85 3.75 3.01 -7.12
C ALA A 85 5.08 2.52 -6.53
N ALA A 86 5.48 3.04 -5.37
CA ALA A 86 6.73 2.65 -4.69
C ALA A 86 6.70 1.19 -4.25
N VAL A 87 5.59 0.71 -3.69
CA VAL A 87 5.40 -0.70 -3.30
C VAL A 87 5.46 -1.61 -4.54
N ALA A 88 4.79 -1.24 -5.62
CA ALA A 88 4.80 -2.02 -6.86
C ALA A 88 6.21 -2.13 -7.48
N LEU A 89 6.98 -1.03 -7.46
CA LEU A 89 8.36 -1.01 -7.95
C LEU A 89 9.27 -1.90 -7.10
N ALA A 90 9.25 -1.71 -5.77
CA ALA A 90 10.07 -2.47 -4.85
C ALA A 90 9.74 -3.98 -4.89
N TRP A 91 8.46 -4.33 -4.96
CA TRP A 91 8.00 -5.72 -5.12
C TRP A 91 8.56 -6.35 -6.41
N GLY A 92 8.49 -5.61 -7.53
CA GLY A 92 9.02 -6.06 -8.81
C GLY A 92 10.54 -6.28 -8.79
N GLU A 93 11.29 -5.37 -8.17
CA GLU A 93 12.74 -5.47 -8.02
C GLU A 93 13.13 -6.66 -7.14
N GLY A 94 12.42 -6.89 -6.03
CA GLY A 94 12.67 -8.01 -5.12
C GLY A 94 12.37 -9.38 -5.72
N LEU A 95 11.43 -9.47 -6.66
CA LEU A 95 11.00 -10.74 -7.26
C LEU A 95 11.87 -11.25 -8.40
N ARG A 96 12.51 -10.35 -9.17
CA ARG A 96 13.27 -10.74 -10.35
C ARG A 96 14.46 -11.67 -10.02
N PRO A 97 15.32 -11.39 -9.02
CA PRO A 97 16.44 -12.26 -8.70
C PRO A 97 16.06 -13.70 -8.33
N PRO A 98 15.13 -13.96 -7.39
CA PRO A 98 14.80 -15.34 -7.04
C PRO A 98 14.13 -16.11 -8.18
N LEU A 99 13.32 -15.45 -9.03
CA LEU A 99 12.72 -16.09 -10.19
C LEU A 99 13.75 -16.43 -11.27
N ARG A 100 14.76 -15.57 -11.47
CA ARG A 100 15.92 -15.88 -12.31
C ARG A 100 16.72 -17.05 -11.74
N ARG A 101 16.92 -17.09 -10.42
CA ARG A 101 17.64 -18.18 -9.74
C ARG A 101 16.99 -19.54 -10.04
N ILE A 102 15.67 -19.66 -9.89
CA ILE A 102 14.90 -20.88 -10.21
C ILE A 102 15.17 -21.36 -11.64
N ALA A 103 15.23 -20.43 -12.60
CA ALA A 103 15.52 -20.74 -14.00
C ALA A 103 16.99 -21.15 -14.22
N THR A 104 17.94 -20.42 -13.62
CA THR A 104 19.38 -20.69 -13.77
C THR A 104 19.82 -22.01 -13.15
N GLU A 105 19.29 -22.38 -11.99
CA GLU A 105 19.61 -23.65 -11.29
C GLU A 105 19.24 -24.88 -12.14
N ARG A 106 18.27 -24.70 -13.05
CA ARG A 106 17.76 -25.71 -13.98
C ARG A 106 18.34 -25.57 -15.39
N GLY A 107 19.22 -24.60 -15.62
CA GLY A 107 19.82 -24.33 -16.93
C GLY A 107 18.77 -24.00 -18.00
N LEU A 108 17.72 -23.26 -17.63
CA LEU A 108 16.66 -22.86 -18.55
C LEU A 108 17.08 -21.60 -19.34
N ALA A 109 16.85 -21.62 -20.65
CA ALA A 109 16.96 -20.44 -21.48
C ALA A 109 15.63 -19.67 -21.40
N MET A 110 15.67 -18.46 -20.85
CA MET A 110 14.50 -17.60 -20.67
C MET A 110 14.62 -16.35 -21.54
N GLU A 111 13.47 -15.84 -22.01
CA GLU A 111 13.42 -14.60 -22.78
C GLU A 111 13.97 -13.40 -21.98
N PRO A 112 14.60 -12.41 -22.67
CA PRO A 112 14.97 -11.15 -22.04
C PRO A 112 13.76 -10.49 -21.38
N GLY A 113 13.94 -10.04 -20.14
CA GLY A 113 12.85 -9.45 -19.36
C GLY A 113 12.00 -10.47 -18.59
N PHE A 114 12.34 -11.76 -18.61
CA PHE A 114 11.71 -12.72 -17.71
C PHE A 114 12.04 -12.41 -16.22
N PRO A 115 11.03 -12.45 -15.33
CA PRO A 115 9.60 -12.56 -15.62
C PRO A 115 8.99 -11.23 -16.09
N ALA A 116 8.02 -11.29 -17.01
CA ALA A 116 7.20 -10.13 -17.36
C ALA A 116 6.30 -9.77 -16.16
N LEU A 117 6.54 -8.59 -15.57
CA LEU A 117 5.79 -8.13 -14.41
C LEU A 117 4.48 -7.47 -14.87
N PRO A 118 3.33 -7.83 -14.25
CA PRO A 118 2.08 -7.15 -14.57
C PRO A 118 2.11 -5.68 -14.14
N PRO A 119 1.51 -4.78 -14.94
CA PRO A 119 1.58 -3.35 -14.68
C PRO A 119 0.75 -2.92 -13.46
N PRO A 120 1.16 -1.83 -12.77
CA PRO A 120 0.28 -0.72 -12.45
C PRO A 120 -1.24 -0.85 -12.46
N ARG A 121 -1.99 -1.05 -11.36
CA ARG A 121 -3.34 -0.46 -11.33
C ARG A 121 -3.33 0.80 -10.47
N ALA A 122 -3.96 1.85 -10.99
CA ALA A 122 -4.14 3.08 -10.25
C ALA A 122 -5.00 2.80 -9.01
N VAL A 123 -4.51 3.20 -7.86
CA VAL A 123 -5.27 3.18 -6.61
C VAL A 123 -6.36 4.24 -6.73
N ARG A 124 -7.62 3.82 -6.85
CA ARG A 124 -8.76 4.74 -6.83
C ARG A 124 -9.17 5.01 -5.40
N VAL A 125 -8.96 6.25 -4.98
CA VAL A 125 -9.44 6.73 -3.68
C VAL A 125 -10.94 7.07 -3.83
N PRO A 126 -11.80 6.62 -2.91
CA PRO A 126 -13.21 7.03 -2.92
C PRO A 126 -13.32 8.55 -2.75
N PRO A 127 -14.28 9.21 -3.43
CA PRO A 127 -14.42 10.66 -3.36
C PRO A 127 -14.65 11.10 -1.91
N ALA A 128 -14.03 12.22 -1.54
CA ALA A 128 -14.24 12.81 -0.23
C ALA A 128 -15.74 13.09 0.00
N PRO A 129 -16.28 12.87 1.21
CA PRO A 129 -17.66 13.19 1.50
C PRO A 129 -17.94 14.67 1.20
N GLU A 130 -19.07 14.94 0.54
CA GLU A 130 -19.48 16.29 0.16
C GLU A 130 -19.41 17.25 1.35
N PRO A 131 -18.95 18.50 1.14
CA PRO A 131 -19.08 19.53 2.16
C PRO A 131 -20.57 19.70 2.48
N LEU A 132 -20.94 19.58 3.76
CA LEU A 132 -22.25 20.04 4.20
C LEU A 132 -22.41 21.50 3.77
N ASP A 133 -23.55 21.80 3.16
CA ASP A 133 -23.95 23.16 2.84
C ASP A 133 -23.64 24.08 4.02
N PRO A 134 -23.12 25.29 3.76
CA PRO A 134 -22.96 26.27 4.82
C PRO A 134 -24.33 26.47 5.46
N VAL A 135 -24.47 25.97 6.71
CA VAL A 135 -25.61 26.29 7.57
C VAL A 135 -25.84 27.79 7.45
N PRO A 136 -27.06 28.23 7.11
CA PRO A 136 -27.32 29.58 6.66
C PRO A 136 -26.72 30.61 7.62
N SER A 137 -26.30 31.72 7.02
CA SER A 137 -25.64 32.87 7.63
C SER A 137 -26.02 33.14 9.09
N LEU A 138 -25.08 33.72 9.85
CA LEU A 138 -25.18 34.16 11.25
C LEU A 138 -26.55 34.74 11.67
N LEU A 139 -27.34 35.29 10.74
CA LEU A 139 -28.70 35.78 10.95
C LEU A 139 -29.72 34.71 11.34
N THR A 140 -29.60 33.47 10.87
CA THR A 140 -30.46 32.34 11.29
C THR A 140 -30.01 31.73 12.62
N GLY A 141 -28.70 31.74 12.91
CA GLY A 141 -28.16 31.35 14.21
C GLY A 141 -28.50 32.31 15.36
N VAL A 142 -28.97 33.53 15.09
CA VAL A 142 -29.51 34.43 16.13
C VAL A 142 -30.86 33.93 16.65
N VAL A 143 -31.66 33.24 15.82
CA VAL A 143 -32.99 32.74 16.20
C VAL A 143 -32.88 31.42 16.98
N GLU A 144 -32.02 30.49 16.55
CA GLU A 144 -31.71 29.28 17.34
C GLU A 144 -30.77 29.56 18.53
N GLY A 145 -29.96 30.60 18.41
CA GLY A 145 -29.11 31.13 19.47
C GLY A 145 -29.92 31.60 20.68
N ALA A 146 -31.20 31.96 20.54
CA ALA A 146 -32.06 32.34 21.65
C ALA A 146 -32.23 31.20 22.70
N ALA A 147 -32.23 29.94 22.28
CA ALA A 147 -32.31 28.79 23.18
C ALA A 147 -30.98 28.50 23.90
N LEU A 148 -29.84 28.70 23.21
CA LEU A 148 -28.50 28.59 23.79
C LEU A 148 -28.14 29.80 24.66
N TRP A 149 -28.62 30.99 24.33
CA TRP A 149 -28.51 32.21 25.15
C TRP A 149 -29.26 32.03 26.47
N ARG A 150 -30.38 31.30 26.47
CA ARG A 150 -31.15 30.95 27.67
C ARG A 150 -30.38 30.02 28.62
N LEU A 151 -29.50 29.16 28.11
CA LEU A 151 -28.58 28.33 28.91
C LEU A 151 -27.32 29.10 29.35
N ALA A 152 -26.84 30.06 28.54
CA ALA A 152 -25.74 30.96 28.91
C ALA A 152 -26.15 32.05 29.92
N LEU A 153 -27.44 32.40 29.95
CA LEU A 153 -28.06 33.30 30.93
C LEU A 153 -28.32 32.64 32.28
N LEU A 154 -28.46 31.32 32.32
CA LEU A 154 -28.71 30.57 33.55
C LEU A 154 -27.66 30.82 34.65
N PRO A 155 -26.34 30.84 34.37
CA PRO A 155 -25.35 31.27 35.37
C PRO A 155 -25.45 32.77 35.70
N LEU A 156 -25.88 33.63 34.77
CA LEU A 156 -26.07 35.06 35.02
C LEU A 156 -27.28 35.34 35.93
N ALA A 157 -28.30 34.48 35.89
CA ALA A 157 -29.48 34.54 36.74
C ALA A 157 -29.25 33.99 38.16
N VAL A 158 -28.15 33.25 38.39
CA VAL A 158 -27.75 32.72 39.71
C VAL A 158 -26.76 33.67 40.41
N LEU A 159 -26.10 34.57 39.69
CA LEU A 159 -25.23 35.61 40.27
C LEU A 159 -25.88 36.52 41.34
N PRO A 160 -27.18 36.90 41.25
CA PRO A 160 -27.83 37.69 42.29
C PRO A 160 -28.01 36.94 43.62
N LEU A 161 -28.03 35.60 43.58
CA LEU A 161 -28.20 34.75 44.77
C LEU A 161 -26.89 34.51 45.54
N LEU A 162 -25.73 34.86 44.96
CA LEU A 162 -24.42 34.75 45.60
C LEU A 162 -23.98 36.02 46.37
N GLY A 163 -24.87 37.00 46.53
CA GLY A 163 -24.67 38.04 47.54
C GLY A 163 -23.44 38.92 47.34
N LEU A 164 -23.25 39.47 46.13
CA LEU A 164 -22.35 40.62 45.91
C LEU A 164 -23.13 41.93 45.71
N PRO A 165 -23.82 42.48 46.73
CA PRO A 165 -24.28 43.87 46.69
C PRO A 165 -23.24 44.73 47.42
N ALA A 166 -22.45 45.54 46.71
CA ALA A 166 -22.01 46.84 47.25
C ALA A 166 -21.06 47.63 46.33
N LEU A 167 -20.29 47.02 45.43
CA LEU A 167 -19.22 47.75 44.72
C LEU A 167 -19.24 47.45 43.22
N GLY A 168 -20.14 48.11 42.49
CA GLY A 168 -20.12 48.12 41.03
C GLY A 168 -21.45 48.52 40.41
N GLY A 169 -21.68 49.82 40.21
CA GLY A 169 -22.90 50.35 39.60
C GLY A 169 -23.14 49.90 38.15
N ALA A 170 -24.28 50.32 37.59
CA ALA A 170 -24.77 50.04 36.23
C ALA A 170 -23.78 50.34 35.07
N ALA A 171 -22.57 50.81 35.36
CA ALA A 171 -21.48 51.03 34.42
C ALA A 171 -20.70 49.74 34.06
N LEU A 172 -20.75 48.67 34.86
CA LEU A 172 -19.99 47.43 34.61
C LEU A 172 -20.78 46.33 33.88
N THR A 173 -22.11 46.44 33.82
CA THR A 173 -22.99 45.54 33.07
C THR A 173 -22.63 45.39 31.58
N PRO A 174 -22.28 46.44 30.81
CA PRO A 174 -21.89 46.25 29.41
C PRO A 174 -20.58 45.46 29.24
N LEU A 175 -19.63 45.59 30.17
CA LEU A 175 -18.38 44.83 30.14
C LEU A 175 -18.60 43.35 30.45
N ALA A 176 -19.47 43.02 31.41
CA ALA A 176 -19.83 41.63 31.72
C ALA A 176 -20.57 40.95 30.56
N VAL A 177 -21.50 41.65 29.90
CA VAL A 177 -22.20 41.15 28.71
C VAL A 177 -21.24 40.97 27.54
N GLY A 178 -20.32 41.92 27.33
CA GLY A 178 -19.28 41.82 26.30
C GLY A 178 -18.33 40.63 26.52
N ALA A 179 -17.88 40.40 27.76
CA ALA A 179 -17.04 39.26 28.11
C ALA A 179 -17.78 37.91 27.92
N GLY A 180 -19.05 37.84 28.33
CA GLY A 180 -19.89 36.65 28.10
C GLY A 180 -20.09 36.34 26.61
N ALA A 181 -20.39 37.36 25.81
CA ALA A 181 -20.54 37.22 24.36
C ALA A 181 -19.22 36.77 23.70
N ALA A 182 -18.08 37.36 24.09
CA ALA A 182 -16.76 36.96 23.59
C ALA A 182 -16.44 35.49 23.95
N ALA A 183 -16.74 35.06 25.18
CA ALA A 183 -16.53 33.68 25.60
C ALA A 183 -17.38 32.69 24.78
N VAL A 184 -18.65 33.02 24.48
CA VAL A 184 -19.52 32.20 23.63
C VAL A 184 -18.99 32.13 22.20
N VAL A 185 -18.54 33.24 21.63
CA VAL A 185 -17.93 33.27 20.29
C VAL A 185 -16.68 32.39 20.25
N VAL A 186 -15.80 32.49 21.24
CA VAL A 186 -14.58 31.65 21.36
C VAL A 186 -14.94 30.16 21.52
N ALA A 187 -15.96 29.84 22.33
CA ALA A 187 -16.44 28.47 22.50
C ALA A 187 -17.06 27.91 21.19
N ALA A 188 -17.81 28.71 20.44
CA ALA A 188 -18.38 28.31 19.16
C ALA A 188 -17.30 28.09 18.10
N VAL A 189 -16.32 28.99 18.00
CA VAL A 189 -15.19 28.88 17.07
C VAL A 189 -14.33 27.66 17.42
N SER A 190 -14.03 27.42 18.69
CA SER A 190 -13.25 26.25 19.12
C SER A 190 -13.98 24.93 18.83
N ARG A 191 -15.30 24.84 19.11
CA ARG A 191 -16.11 23.67 18.74
C ARG A 191 -16.14 23.42 17.23
N ARG A 192 -16.29 24.48 16.43
CA ARG A 192 -16.31 24.37 14.96
C ARG A 192 -14.96 23.88 14.43
N THR A 193 -13.85 24.40 14.94
CA THR A 193 -12.51 23.95 14.54
C THR A 193 -12.25 22.50 14.96
N ALA A 194 -12.69 22.08 16.15
CA ALA A 194 -12.60 20.70 16.61
C ALA A 194 -13.43 19.74 15.72
N ALA A 195 -14.67 20.10 15.39
CA ALA A 195 -15.53 19.32 14.50
C ALA A 195 -14.91 19.18 13.10
N GLN A 196 -14.33 20.25 12.56
CA GLN A 196 -13.66 20.21 11.26
C GLN A 196 -12.43 19.28 11.28
N ARG A 197 -11.61 19.33 12.34
CA ARG A 197 -10.46 18.44 12.52
C ARG A 197 -10.91 16.97 12.61
N ALA A 198 -11.97 16.68 13.36
CA ALA A 198 -12.52 15.34 13.48
C ALA A 198 -13.06 14.79 12.15
N ARG A 199 -13.65 15.64 11.30
CA ARG A 199 -14.08 15.26 9.94
C ARG A 199 -12.89 14.96 9.03
N LEU A 200 -11.89 15.84 9.02
CA LEU A 200 -10.67 15.63 8.22
C LEU A 200 -9.94 14.36 8.63
N HIS A 201 -9.84 14.09 9.93
CA HIS A 201 -9.20 12.88 10.41
C HIS A 201 -9.97 11.62 10.01
N ARG A 202 -11.31 11.61 10.17
CA ARG A 202 -12.14 10.48 9.70
C ARG A 202 -12.05 10.26 8.19
N GLY A 203 -12.09 11.34 7.40
CA GLY A 203 -11.94 11.25 5.95
C GLY A 203 -10.57 10.70 5.56
N ALA A 204 -9.50 11.16 6.20
CA ALA A 204 -8.16 10.63 5.97
C ALA A 204 -8.04 9.15 6.33
N GLU A 205 -8.58 8.71 7.47
CA GLU A 205 -8.57 7.29 7.84
C GLU A 205 -9.38 6.42 6.86
N GLN A 206 -10.51 6.92 6.37
CA GLN A 206 -11.29 6.23 5.33
C GLN A 206 -10.49 6.07 4.04
N VAL A 207 -9.82 7.15 3.59
CA VAL A 207 -8.96 7.12 2.41
C VAL A 207 -7.79 6.15 2.60
N LEU A 208 -7.10 6.19 3.75
CA LEU A 208 -5.97 5.31 4.03
C LEU A 208 -6.38 3.83 4.12
N THR A 209 -7.58 3.56 4.66
CA THR A 209 -8.13 2.19 4.75
C THR A 209 -8.51 1.69 3.36
N ALA A 210 -9.18 2.52 2.55
CA ALA A 210 -9.51 2.19 1.16
C ALA A 210 -8.24 1.98 0.32
N ALA A 211 -7.23 2.82 0.53
CA ALA A 211 -5.92 2.70 -0.11
C ALA A 211 -5.23 1.38 0.24
N ALA A 212 -5.21 0.99 1.52
CA ALA A 212 -4.65 -0.29 1.96
C ALA A 212 -5.32 -1.46 1.21
N ALA A 213 -6.66 -1.50 1.21
CA ALA A 213 -7.42 -2.53 0.53
C ALA A 213 -7.17 -2.55 -0.98
N ALA A 214 -7.06 -1.38 -1.61
CA ALA A 214 -6.77 -1.27 -3.05
C ALA A 214 -5.35 -1.72 -3.41
N ILE A 215 -4.36 -1.39 -2.58
CA ILE A 215 -2.97 -1.85 -2.76
C ILE A 215 -2.90 -3.37 -2.57
N ASP A 216 -3.53 -3.91 -1.54
CA ASP A 216 -3.59 -5.36 -1.30
C ASP A 216 -4.25 -6.10 -2.47
N ALA A 217 -5.39 -5.60 -2.96
CA ALA A 217 -6.08 -6.18 -4.10
C ALA A 217 -5.25 -6.14 -5.40
N ASP A 218 -4.50 -5.05 -5.64
CA ASP A 218 -3.60 -4.96 -6.78
C ASP A 218 -2.42 -5.93 -6.66
N LEU A 219 -1.85 -6.08 -5.46
CA LEU A 219 -0.78 -7.05 -5.20
C LEU A 219 -1.26 -8.49 -5.42
N ASP A 220 -2.42 -8.85 -4.89
CA ASP A 220 -2.98 -10.20 -5.04
C ASP A 220 -3.28 -10.51 -6.51
N ARG A 221 -3.86 -9.55 -7.25
CA ARG A 221 -4.06 -9.68 -8.69
C ARG A 221 -2.74 -9.94 -9.43
N ARG A 222 -1.72 -9.12 -9.17
CA ARG A 222 -0.41 -9.25 -9.83
C ARG A 222 0.25 -10.58 -9.52
N LEU A 223 0.13 -11.07 -8.29
CA LEU A 223 0.68 -12.36 -7.90
C LEU A 223 0.02 -13.50 -8.67
N VAL A 224 -1.31 -13.48 -8.81
CA VAL A 224 -2.04 -14.48 -9.59
C VAL A 224 -1.65 -14.42 -11.07
N GLU A 225 -1.59 -13.22 -11.66
CA GLU A 225 -1.17 -13.04 -13.06
C GLU A 225 0.28 -13.50 -13.28
N LEU A 226 1.18 -13.15 -12.35
CA LEU A 226 2.57 -13.54 -12.39
C LEU A 226 2.77 -15.06 -12.19
N GLU A 227 2.06 -15.69 -11.24
CA GLU A 227 2.13 -17.15 -11.04
C GLU A 227 1.73 -17.88 -12.31
N ARG A 228 0.66 -17.44 -12.96
CA ARG A 228 0.17 -18.02 -14.21
C ARG A 228 1.20 -17.84 -15.33
N ALA A 229 1.65 -16.60 -15.56
CA ALA A 229 2.56 -16.27 -16.65
C ALA A 229 3.96 -16.89 -16.46
N ALA A 230 4.58 -16.68 -15.29
CA ALA A 230 5.89 -17.23 -14.98
C ALA A 230 5.86 -18.76 -14.90
N GLY A 231 4.80 -19.33 -14.34
CA GLY A 231 4.62 -20.76 -14.27
C GLY A 231 4.50 -21.42 -15.64
N ALA A 232 3.70 -20.83 -16.55
CA ALA A 232 3.59 -21.32 -17.92
C ALA A 232 4.94 -21.22 -18.66
N ALA A 233 5.64 -20.09 -18.54
CA ALA A 233 6.95 -19.91 -19.17
C ALA A 233 7.99 -20.92 -18.65
N LEU A 234 8.02 -21.17 -17.33
CA LEU A 234 8.90 -22.18 -16.72
C LEU A 234 8.55 -23.58 -17.20
N ASP A 235 7.27 -23.96 -17.24
CA ASP A 235 6.85 -25.28 -17.73
C ASP A 235 7.28 -25.49 -19.19
N THR A 236 7.04 -24.50 -20.05
CA THR A 236 7.48 -24.55 -21.46
C THR A 236 8.99 -24.69 -21.55
N ALA A 237 9.76 -23.88 -20.81
CA ALA A 237 11.21 -23.95 -20.81
C ALA A 237 11.74 -25.31 -20.30
N VAL A 238 11.13 -25.86 -19.25
CA VAL A 238 11.47 -27.18 -18.70
C VAL A 238 11.21 -28.28 -19.73
N LEU A 239 10.07 -28.25 -20.42
CA LEU A 239 9.75 -29.23 -21.47
C LEU A 239 10.75 -29.17 -22.63
N HIS A 240 11.08 -27.96 -23.11
CA HIS A 240 12.07 -27.78 -24.17
C HIS A 240 13.46 -28.27 -23.74
N ARG A 241 13.87 -27.91 -22.52
CA ARG A 241 15.18 -28.31 -21.98
C ARG A 241 15.26 -29.83 -21.80
N ARG A 242 14.19 -30.46 -21.28
CA ARG A 242 14.12 -31.91 -21.12
C ARG A 242 14.21 -32.64 -22.46
N ALA A 243 13.46 -32.20 -23.47
CA ALA A 243 13.54 -32.77 -24.81
C ALA A 243 14.95 -32.61 -25.42
N ALA A 244 15.62 -31.48 -25.19
CA ALA A 244 17.00 -31.29 -25.62
C ALA A 244 17.97 -32.26 -24.92
N VAL A 245 17.87 -32.41 -23.61
CA VAL A 245 18.69 -33.34 -22.82
C VAL A 245 18.45 -34.80 -23.24
N GLU A 246 17.19 -35.20 -23.47
CA GLU A 246 16.85 -36.55 -23.93
C GLU A 246 17.40 -36.84 -25.32
N ARG A 247 17.33 -35.88 -26.26
CA ARG A 247 17.96 -36.00 -27.58
C ARG A 247 19.48 -36.13 -27.49
N GLU A 248 20.13 -35.36 -26.62
CA GLU A 248 21.58 -35.41 -26.44
C GLU A 248 22.02 -36.75 -25.83
N LEU A 249 21.29 -37.25 -24.83
CA LEU A 249 21.52 -38.58 -24.26
C LEU A 249 21.34 -39.69 -25.30
N ALA A 250 20.31 -39.60 -26.14
CA ALA A 250 20.07 -40.57 -27.21
C ALA A 250 21.19 -40.56 -28.27
N ARG A 251 21.67 -39.37 -28.67
CA ARG A 251 22.83 -39.25 -29.58
C ARG A 251 24.09 -39.87 -28.98
N LEU A 252 24.39 -39.57 -27.72
CA LEU A 252 25.55 -40.15 -27.06
C LEU A 252 25.43 -41.67 -26.91
N ALA A 253 24.23 -42.22 -26.79
CA ALA A 253 24.01 -43.68 -26.73
C ALA A 253 24.12 -44.37 -28.10
N ALA A 254 23.72 -43.67 -29.18
CA ALA A 254 23.81 -44.14 -30.56
C ALA A 254 25.21 -43.99 -31.17
N ASP A 255 26.11 -43.27 -30.51
CA ASP A 255 27.51 -43.11 -30.88
C ASP A 255 28.41 -43.95 -29.94
N PRO A 256 28.49 -45.28 -30.14
CA PRO A 256 29.36 -46.15 -29.37
C PRO A 256 30.86 -46.02 -29.74
N GLY A 257 31.21 -45.08 -30.63
CA GLY A 257 32.52 -45.01 -31.24
C GLY A 257 32.47 -45.67 -32.62
N SER A 258 32.84 -44.88 -33.63
CA SER A 258 33.39 -45.27 -34.91
C SER A 258 34.69 -46.11 -34.78
N GLU A 259 34.69 -47.09 -33.87
CA GLU A 259 35.72 -48.12 -33.65
C GLU A 259 35.11 -49.48 -34.01
N HIS A 260 34.82 -49.65 -35.29
CA HIS A 260 35.27 -50.79 -36.10
C HIS A 260 35.59 -50.26 -37.52
N ASP A 261 36.24 -49.08 -37.60
CA ASP A 261 37.13 -48.81 -38.74
C ASP A 261 38.43 -49.56 -38.45
N GLY A 262 38.43 -50.81 -38.91
CA GLY A 262 39.48 -51.82 -38.83
C GLY A 262 38.99 -53.07 -39.56
#